data_AF-K4A8R5-F1
#
_entry.id   AF-K4A8R5-F1
#
_cell.length_a   1.000
_cell.length_b   1.000
_cell.length_c   1.000
_cell.angle_alpha   90.00
_cell.angle_beta   90.00
_cell.angle_gamma   90.00
#
_symmetry.space_group_name_H-M   'P 1'
#
loop_
_entity.id
_entity.type
_entity.pdbx_description
1 polymer ?
#
loop_
_entity_poly.entity_id
_entity_poly.type
_entity_poly.pdbx_seq_one_letter_code
_entity_poly.pdbx_strand_id
1 'polypeptide(L)'
;MAIPVEEAIAALSTFSLEDEQPDVQGLAVLLSSERYATNSPIEYSDVAAYRLSLGEDTKAINQMNTLIQEGKEMASLLYTYRSCVKALPQLPDSMKHSQADLYLETYQVLDLEMSRLREIQRWQASAASKLAADMQRFSRPERLVNGPTITHFWSMLKLLDVLLQLDHLKNAKASIPNDFSWYKRTFTQVSSQWQDTDTMREELDDLQIFLSTRWAILLNLHAEMFRTNTVEDILQVLIVFCVESLELDFALLFPERHTLLRVLPVLVVLATSSEKEGESLYKRVKINRLLNIFKNDPVIPAFPDLHLSPAAILKELSSYFQNFSSQTRLLTLPAPHEILPRELQDYQRHYLILNHMGTIRAEHDDFSIRFASAMNQMIMLKSSDGVDNDWSRDIKGNMYDIVVEGFQLLSRWTGRIWEQCAWKFSRPCKEPPISDSQQNSTTFFDYEKDLNIADGDPIPDEVKVNLHMLGPLVLNRVGGEVHRTDIVAVDKSAPGRRGVELGKELPKP
;
A
#
# COMPACT_ATOMS: atom_id res chain seq x y z
N MET A 1 7.59 40.44 -52.07
CA MET A 1 7.58 40.41 -50.60
C MET A 1 8.29 39.16 -50.18
N ALA A 2 9.40 39.28 -49.45
CA ALA A 2 10.10 38.14 -48.87
C ALA A 2 9.38 37.76 -47.58
N ILE A 3 8.94 36.51 -47.46
CA ILE A 3 8.32 35.99 -46.25
C ILE A 3 9.43 35.91 -45.17
N PRO A 4 9.22 36.48 -43.98
CA PRO A 4 10.15 36.36 -42.86
C PRO A 4 10.44 34.90 -42.55
N VAL A 5 11.69 34.59 -42.25
CA VAL A 5 12.14 33.20 -42.00
C VAL A 5 11.40 32.60 -40.81
N GLU A 6 11.08 33.40 -39.79
CA GLU A 6 10.29 32.91 -38.65
C GLU A 6 8.86 32.50 -39.03
N GLU A 7 8.22 33.20 -39.97
CA GLU A 7 6.88 32.87 -40.46
C GLU A 7 6.88 31.60 -41.31
N ALA A 8 7.94 31.39 -42.10
CA ALA A 8 8.12 30.15 -42.87
C ALA A 8 8.36 28.94 -41.96
N ILE A 9 9.12 29.10 -40.87
CA ILE A 9 9.36 28.05 -39.87
C ILE A 9 8.08 27.71 -39.11
N ALA A 10 7.30 28.71 -38.72
CA ALA A 10 6.00 28.50 -38.07
C ALA A 10 5.03 27.74 -38.98
N ALA A 11 4.99 28.08 -40.28
CA ALA A 11 4.17 27.36 -41.25
C ALA A 11 4.60 25.89 -41.43
N LEU A 12 5.90 25.60 -41.50
CA LEU A 12 6.43 24.24 -41.60
C LEU A 12 6.13 23.40 -40.34
N SER A 13 6.07 24.02 -39.16
CA SER A 13 5.71 23.33 -37.91
C SER A 13 4.24 22.90 -37.82
N THR A 14 3.38 23.41 -38.73
CA THR A 14 1.96 23.02 -38.82
C THR A 14 1.69 21.87 -39.81
N PHE A 15 2.71 21.45 -40.58
CA PHE A 15 2.60 20.30 -41.47
C PHE A 15 2.91 19.01 -40.71
N SER A 16 1.89 18.18 -40.49
CA SER A 16 2.10 16.76 -40.20
C SER A 16 2.47 16.06 -41.51
N LEU A 17 3.73 15.67 -41.65
CA LEU A 17 4.15 14.75 -42.71
C LEU A 17 3.62 13.36 -42.33
N GLU A 18 2.69 12.81 -43.14
CA GLU A 18 2.34 11.39 -43.05
C GLU A 18 3.58 10.61 -43.50
N ASP A 19 4.17 9.83 -42.58
CA ASP A 19 5.28 8.94 -42.90
C ASP A 19 4.74 7.75 -43.70
N GLU A 20 5.03 7.71 -45.01
CA GLU A 20 4.69 6.61 -45.90
C GLU A 20 5.77 5.50 -45.89
N GLN A 21 6.72 5.53 -44.94
CA GLN A 21 7.64 4.40 -44.78
C GLN A 21 6.89 3.13 -44.36
N PRO A 22 7.07 2.00 -45.07
CA PRO A 22 6.56 0.73 -44.60
C PRO A 22 7.24 0.36 -43.28
N ASP A 23 6.44 0.03 -42.28
CA ASP A 23 6.91 -0.49 -41.00
C ASP A 23 7.77 -1.73 -41.26
N VAL A 24 9.09 -1.60 -41.05
CA VAL A 24 10.03 -2.73 -41.22
C VAL A 24 9.86 -3.76 -40.09
N GLN A 25 9.16 -3.39 -39.02
CA GLN A 25 8.79 -4.28 -37.93
C GLN A 25 7.31 -4.67 -38.09
N GLY A 26 7.05 -5.96 -38.32
CA GLY A 26 5.70 -6.50 -38.33
C GLY A 26 5.00 -6.33 -36.98
N LEU A 27 3.66 -6.47 -36.97
CA LEU A 27 2.80 -6.38 -35.78
C LEU A 27 3.38 -7.14 -34.59
N ALA A 28 4.00 -6.40 -33.67
CA ALA A 28 4.37 -6.90 -32.35
C ALA A 28 3.11 -6.98 -31.48
N VAL A 29 2.27 -7.99 -31.72
CA VAL A 29 1.25 -8.36 -30.75
C VAL A 29 1.90 -9.28 -29.73
N LEU A 30 2.52 -8.66 -28.74
CA LEU A 30 2.68 -9.25 -27.42
C LEU A 30 2.52 -8.13 -26.40
N LEU A 31 1.31 -7.98 -25.86
CA LEU A 31 1.12 -7.26 -24.60
C LEU A 31 1.59 -8.22 -23.49
N SER A 32 2.89 -8.23 -23.19
CA SER A 32 3.32 -8.79 -21.91
C SER A 32 2.75 -7.90 -20.81
N SER A 33 2.22 -8.50 -19.76
CA SER A 33 1.78 -7.82 -18.54
C SER A 33 2.96 -7.27 -17.71
N GLU A 34 4.12 -7.05 -18.33
CA GLU A 34 5.29 -6.51 -17.66
C GLU A 34 5.14 -5.00 -17.60
N ARG A 35 4.68 -4.53 -16.45
CA ARG A 35 4.64 -3.11 -16.11
C ARG A 35 6.08 -2.56 -16.20
N TYR A 36 6.37 -1.81 -17.27
CA TYR A 36 7.54 -0.93 -17.37
C TYR A 36 8.90 -1.59 -17.10
N ALA A 37 9.12 -2.84 -17.54
CA ALA A 37 10.43 -3.47 -17.41
C ALA A 37 11.46 -2.76 -18.31
N THR A 38 12.33 -1.94 -17.71
CA THR A 38 13.59 -1.50 -18.35
C THR A 38 14.68 -2.58 -18.31
N ASN A 39 14.36 -3.74 -17.76
CA ASN A 39 15.29 -4.86 -17.61
C ASN A 39 14.94 -5.91 -18.66
N SER A 40 15.83 -6.06 -19.64
CA SER A 40 15.72 -7.12 -20.63
C SER A 40 15.95 -8.49 -19.96
N PRO A 41 15.08 -9.49 -20.20
CA PRO A 41 15.29 -10.86 -19.73
C PRO A 41 16.52 -11.53 -20.36
N ILE A 42 17.18 -10.85 -21.30
CA ILE A 42 18.35 -11.33 -22.06
C ILE A 42 19.58 -10.41 -21.83
N GLU A 43 19.56 -9.57 -20.79
CA GLU A 43 20.62 -8.61 -20.43
C GLU A 43 20.97 -7.57 -21.51
N TYR A 44 20.14 -7.41 -22.55
CA TYR A 44 20.29 -6.27 -23.46
C TYR A 44 19.87 -4.98 -22.75
N SER A 45 20.77 -4.00 -22.73
CA SER A 45 20.44 -2.63 -22.32
C SER A 45 20.19 -1.79 -23.56
N ASP A 46 19.05 -1.09 -23.60
CA ASP A 46 18.79 -0.09 -24.63
C ASP A 46 19.86 1.00 -24.53
N VAL A 47 20.66 1.14 -25.59
CA VAL A 47 21.51 2.31 -25.75
C VAL A 47 20.58 3.48 -26.03
N ALA A 48 20.63 4.51 -25.17
CA ALA A 48 19.76 5.69 -25.29
C ALA A 48 20.08 6.46 -26.59
N ALA A 49 19.45 6.06 -27.70
CA ALA A 49 19.55 6.75 -28.98
C ALA A 49 18.84 8.12 -28.92
N TYR A 50 17.82 8.27 -28.06
CA TYR A 50 17.06 9.50 -27.84
C TYR A 50 16.89 9.79 -26.34
N ARG A 51 17.10 11.04 -25.93
CA ARG A 51 16.89 11.49 -24.56
C ARG A 51 15.40 11.75 -24.33
N LEU A 52 14.70 10.76 -23.77
CA LEU A 52 13.29 10.91 -23.36
C LEU A 52 13.19 11.87 -22.17
N SER A 53 12.24 12.81 -22.22
CA SER A 53 12.04 13.84 -21.19
C SER A 53 11.75 13.26 -19.80
N LEU A 54 11.05 12.13 -19.72
CA LEU A 54 10.69 11.42 -18.49
C LEU A 54 11.55 10.19 -18.19
N GLY A 55 12.62 9.94 -18.96
CA GLY A 55 13.40 8.71 -18.84
C GLY A 55 14.03 8.50 -17.46
N GLU A 56 14.48 9.58 -16.82
CA GLU A 56 15.01 9.52 -15.45
C GLU A 56 13.91 9.23 -14.42
N ASP A 57 12.69 9.73 -14.64
CA ASP A 57 11.57 9.57 -13.71
C ASP A 57 11.04 8.14 -13.77
N THR A 58 10.95 7.56 -14.97
CA THR A 58 10.62 6.14 -15.15
C THR A 58 11.63 5.22 -14.44
N LYS A 59 12.94 5.53 -14.52
CA LYS A 59 13.97 4.75 -13.81
C LYS A 59 13.80 4.81 -12.30
N ALA A 60 13.54 6.01 -11.75
CA ALA A 60 13.29 6.19 -10.33
C ALA A 60 12.00 5.49 -9.86
N ILE A 61 10.91 5.58 -10.64
CA ILE A 61 9.66 4.86 -10.39
C ILE A 61 9.89 3.35 -10.34
N ASN A 62 10.62 2.80 -11.30
CA ASN A 62 10.95 1.38 -11.33
C ASN A 62 11.76 0.95 -10.12
N GLN A 63 12.77 1.74 -9.74
CA GLN A 63 13.57 1.47 -8.55
C GLN A 63 12.71 1.47 -7.27
N MET A 64 11.81 2.44 -7.11
CA MET A 64 10.90 2.47 -5.98
C MET A 64 9.92 1.30 -5.99
N ASN A 65 9.41 0.90 -7.16
CA ASN A 65 8.51 -0.26 -7.28
C ASN A 65 9.20 -1.56 -6.89
N THR A 66 10.49 -1.74 -7.24
CA THR A 66 11.30 -2.87 -6.76
C THR A 66 11.40 -2.87 -5.24
N LEU A 67 11.74 -1.73 -4.63
CA LEU A 67 11.78 -1.62 -3.17
C LEU A 67 10.41 -1.90 -2.52
N ILE A 68 9.31 -1.39 -3.10
CA ILE A 68 7.97 -1.66 -2.59
C ILE A 68 7.68 -3.16 -2.58
N GLN A 69 8.10 -3.90 -3.62
CA GLN A 69 7.90 -5.32 -3.71
C GLN A 69 8.74 -6.09 -2.67
N GLU A 70 10.04 -5.80 -2.60
CA GLU A 70 10.96 -6.39 -1.61
C GLU A 70 10.46 -6.15 -0.17
N GLY A 71 10.05 -4.91 0.14
CA GLY A 71 9.57 -4.58 1.48
C GLY A 71 8.24 -5.26 1.85
N LYS A 72 7.37 -5.56 0.87
CA LYS A 72 6.15 -6.37 1.12
C LYS A 72 6.47 -7.83 1.44
N GLU A 73 7.50 -8.38 0.81
CA GLU A 73 7.99 -9.72 1.13
C GLU A 73 8.57 -9.76 2.55
N MET A 74 9.37 -8.76 2.92
CA MET A 74 9.87 -8.59 4.29
C MET A 74 8.75 -8.41 5.33
N ALA A 75 7.69 -7.66 5.00
CA ALA A 75 6.53 -7.51 5.86
C ALA A 75 5.83 -8.86 6.09
N SER A 76 5.74 -9.69 5.05
CA SER A 76 5.19 -11.04 5.15
C SER A 76 6.05 -11.94 6.04
N LEU A 77 7.38 -11.84 5.97
CA LEU A 77 8.30 -12.54 6.87
C LEU A 77 8.08 -12.13 8.34
N LEU A 78 8.08 -10.83 8.64
CA LEU A 78 7.83 -10.34 10.01
C LEU A 78 6.46 -10.75 10.54
N TYR A 79 5.44 -10.71 9.69
CA TYR A 79 4.09 -11.10 10.08
C TYR A 79 3.99 -12.59 10.42
N THR A 80 4.65 -13.45 9.64
CA THR A 80 4.67 -14.90 9.89
C THR A 80 5.66 -15.33 10.97
N TYR A 81 6.52 -14.41 11.46
CA TYR A 81 7.46 -14.68 12.54
C TYR A 81 6.74 -15.22 13.78
N ARG A 82 7.16 -16.39 14.23
CA ARG A 82 6.73 -17.05 15.47
C ARG A 82 7.96 -17.33 16.34
N SER A 83 7.78 -17.31 17.66
CA SER A 83 8.90 -17.48 18.58
C SER A 83 9.56 -18.85 18.40
N CYS A 84 10.85 -18.85 18.09
CA CYS A 84 11.68 -20.05 18.07
C CYS A 84 11.96 -20.55 19.48
N VAL A 85 12.18 -19.63 20.43
CA VAL A 85 12.52 -19.98 21.82
C VAL A 85 11.42 -20.77 22.51
N LYS A 86 10.15 -20.47 22.22
CA LYS A 86 9.02 -21.22 22.78
C LYS A 86 9.02 -22.70 22.36
N ALA A 87 9.68 -23.05 21.26
CA ALA A 87 9.81 -24.43 20.80
C ALA A 87 11.07 -25.14 21.33
N LEU A 88 12.01 -24.40 21.93
CA LEU A 88 13.27 -24.97 22.41
C LEU A 88 13.09 -25.70 23.74
N PRO A 89 13.73 -26.88 23.92
CA PRO A 89 13.61 -27.66 25.14
C PRO A 89 14.30 -26.95 26.32
N GLN A 90 13.63 -26.86 27.46
CA GLN A 90 14.26 -26.44 28.72
C GLN A 90 14.90 -27.66 29.37
N LEU A 91 16.23 -27.67 29.50
CA LEU A 91 16.95 -28.78 30.14
C LEU A 91 16.79 -28.73 31.67
N PRO A 92 16.51 -29.87 32.32
CA PRO A 92 16.63 -30.00 33.77
C PRO A 92 18.09 -29.84 34.24
N ASP A 93 18.29 -29.40 35.49
CA ASP A 93 19.60 -29.21 36.11
C ASP A 93 20.52 -30.45 36.12
N SER A 94 19.97 -31.64 35.86
CA SER A 94 20.70 -32.92 35.79
C SER A 94 21.48 -33.13 34.48
N MET A 95 21.20 -32.39 33.40
CA MET A 95 21.83 -32.55 32.07
C MET A 95 22.82 -31.43 31.70
N LYS A 96 23.53 -30.85 32.68
CA LYS A 96 24.49 -29.75 32.45
C LYS A 96 25.61 -30.06 31.46
N HIS A 97 25.94 -31.34 31.24
CA HIS A 97 26.98 -31.75 30.29
C HIS A 97 26.54 -31.60 28.82
N SER A 98 25.26 -31.77 28.50
CA SER A 98 24.69 -31.56 27.15
C SER A 98 24.24 -30.11 26.91
N GLN A 99 24.46 -29.23 27.90
CA GLN A 99 24.00 -27.85 27.87
C GLN A 99 24.79 -27.01 26.85
N ALA A 100 26.08 -27.29 26.67
CA ALA A 100 26.92 -26.61 25.68
C ALA A 100 26.45 -26.90 24.24
N ASP A 101 26.18 -28.18 23.94
CA ASP A 101 25.68 -28.60 22.62
C ASP A 101 24.29 -28.01 22.37
N LEU A 102 23.40 -28.00 23.37
CA LEU A 102 22.11 -27.34 23.22
C LEU A 102 22.25 -25.84 22.97
N TYR A 103 23.17 -25.14 23.64
CA TYR A 103 23.41 -23.72 23.38
C TYR A 103 23.92 -23.46 21.97
N LEU A 104 24.78 -24.34 21.44
CA LEU A 104 25.27 -24.25 20.06
C LEU A 104 24.15 -24.46 19.05
N GLU A 105 23.35 -25.52 19.19
CA GLU A 105 22.20 -25.79 18.32
C GLU A 105 21.14 -24.68 18.41
N THR A 106 20.86 -24.22 19.63
CA THR A 106 19.96 -23.07 19.86
C THR A 106 20.47 -21.82 19.16
N TYR A 107 21.77 -21.54 19.27
CA TYR A 107 22.38 -20.41 18.60
C TYR A 107 22.23 -20.53 17.08
N GLN A 108 22.52 -21.69 16.48
CA GLN A 108 22.44 -21.89 15.04
C GLN A 108 21.03 -21.69 14.49
N VAL A 109 20.00 -22.20 15.19
CA VAL A 109 18.60 -21.98 14.81
C VAL A 109 18.22 -20.51 14.89
N LEU A 110 18.59 -19.84 15.99
CA LEU A 110 18.28 -18.42 16.16
C LEU A 110 19.08 -17.54 15.20
N ASP A 111 20.31 -17.89 14.84
CA ASP A 111 21.17 -17.11 13.94
C ASP A 111 20.57 -16.97 12.54
N LEU A 112 19.88 -18.01 12.04
CA LEU A 112 19.17 -17.94 10.77
C LEU A 112 18.06 -16.88 10.80
N GLU A 113 17.28 -16.86 11.87
CA GLU A 113 16.18 -15.88 12.03
C GLU A 113 16.71 -14.47 12.31
N MET A 114 17.77 -14.33 13.10
CA MET A 114 18.42 -13.04 13.35
C MET A 114 19.10 -12.50 12.10
N SER A 115 19.60 -13.36 11.22
CA SER A 115 20.11 -12.96 9.90
C SER A 115 19.04 -12.31 9.04
N ARG A 116 17.80 -12.83 9.05
CA ARG A 116 16.66 -12.20 8.36
C ARG A 116 16.33 -10.82 8.95
N LEU A 117 16.38 -10.67 10.28
CA LEU A 117 16.16 -9.38 10.93
C LEU A 117 17.28 -8.36 10.59
N ARG A 118 18.54 -8.80 10.50
CA ARG A 118 19.66 -7.97 10.03
C ARG A 118 19.46 -7.55 8.57
N GLU A 119 18.97 -8.45 7.71
CA GLU A 119 18.64 -8.14 6.32
C GLU A 119 17.57 -7.05 6.23
N ILE A 120 16.48 -7.16 7.01
CA ILE A 120 15.44 -6.13 7.09
C ILE A 120 16.01 -4.80 7.58
N GLN A 121 16.87 -4.82 8.60
CA GLN A 121 17.53 -3.62 9.13
C GLN A 121 18.41 -2.92 8.07
N ARG A 122 19.20 -3.68 7.30
CA ARG A 122 20.03 -3.11 6.22
C ARG A 122 19.17 -2.62 5.05
N TRP A 123 18.15 -3.40 4.68
CA TRP A 123 17.25 -3.07 3.58
C TRP A 123 16.49 -1.78 3.85
N GLN A 124 15.89 -1.63 5.03
CA GLN A 124 15.13 -0.42 5.37
C GLN A 124 16.04 0.82 5.36
N ALA A 125 17.31 0.69 5.75
CA ALA A 125 18.27 1.79 5.69
C ALA A 125 18.57 2.21 4.25
N SER A 126 18.78 1.25 3.37
CA SER A 126 18.95 1.48 1.92
C SER A 126 17.70 2.10 1.29
N ALA A 127 16.51 1.58 1.61
CA ALA A 127 15.24 2.07 1.11
C ALA A 127 14.96 3.51 1.56
N ALA A 128 15.18 3.81 2.84
CA ALA A 128 15.04 5.15 3.41
C ALA A 128 15.98 6.16 2.75
N SER A 129 17.25 5.80 2.55
CA SER A 129 18.22 6.66 1.88
C SER A 129 17.85 6.95 0.41
N LYS A 130 17.40 5.93 -0.32
CA LYS A 130 16.94 6.07 -1.71
C LYS A 130 15.68 6.93 -1.80
N LEU A 131 14.72 6.76 -0.89
CA LEU A 131 13.50 7.57 -0.84
C LEU A 131 13.83 9.05 -0.54
N ALA A 132 14.69 9.30 0.47
CA ALA A 132 15.10 10.66 0.81
C ALA A 132 15.86 11.36 -0.34
N ALA A 133 16.72 10.62 -1.05
CA ALA A 133 17.44 11.13 -2.21
C ALA A 133 16.50 11.43 -3.40
N ASP A 134 15.52 10.56 -3.65
CA ASP A 134 14.52 10.77 -4.70
C ASP A 134 13.61 11.97 -4.38
N MET A 135 13.16 12.10 -3.13
CA MET A 135 12.42 13.27 -2.66
C MET A 135 13.21 14.58 -2.84
N GLN A 136 14.49 14.60 -2.43
CA GLN A 136 15.37 15.76 -2.58
C GLN A 136 15.53 16.22 -4.04
N ARG A 137 15.45 15.29 -5.01
CA ARG A 137 15.56 15.61 -6.44
C ARG A 137 14.47 16.58 -6.90
N PHE A 138 13.29 16.53 -6.31
CA PHE A 138 12.17 17.41 -6.66
C PHE A 138 12.20 18.77 -5.97
N SER A 139 13.11 18.95 -5.02
CA SER A 139 13.37 20.25 -4.38
C SER A 139 14.37 21.10 -5.16
N ARG A 140 14.94 20.59 -6.25
CA ARG A 140 15.86 21.34 -7.11
C ARG A 140 15.09 22.38 -7.94
N PRO A 141 15.62 23.60 -8.15
CA PRO A 141 14.92 24.68 -8.87
C PRO A 141 14.36 24.27 -10.25
N GLU A 142 15.12 23.47 -10.99
CA GLU A 142 14.74 22.95 -12.31
C GLU A 142 13.53 22.00 -12.26
N ARG A 143 13.36 21.29 -11.13
CA ARG A 143 12.29 20.31 -10.91
C ARG A 143 11.10 20.88 -10.15
N LEU A 144 11.25 22.01 -9.45
CA LEU A 144 10.14 22.71 -8.80
C LEU A 144 9.06 23.18 -9.79
N VAL A 145 9.44 23.45 -11.05
CA VAL A 145 8.50 23.91 -12.10
C VAL A 145 7.62 22.78 -12.61
N ASN A 146 8.19 21.58 -12.81
CA ASN A 146 7.48 20.44 -13.39
C ASN A 146 6.91 19.48 -12.36
N GLY A 147 7.51 19.42 -11.16
CA GLY A 147 7.14 18.52 -10.08
C GLY A 147 7.25 17.02 -10.43
N PRO A 148 6.91 16.14 -9.49
CA PRO A 148 6.71 14.72 -9.77
C PRO A 148 5.40 14.47 -10.54
N THR A 149 5.37 13.39 -11.31
CA THR A 149 4.11 12.90 -11.90
C THR A 149 3.24 12.23 -10.83
N ILE A 150 1.93 12.06 -11.10
CA ILE A 150 1.01 11.36 -10.19
C ILE A 150 1.50 9.94 -9.87
N THR A 151 2.02 9.22 -10.87
CA THR A 151 2.59 7.88 -10.67
C THR A 151 3.78 7.92 -9.71
N HIS A 152 4.62 8.94 -9.83
CA HIS A 152 5.79 9.12 -8.97
C HIS A 152 5.38 9.45 -7.52
N PHE A 153 4.35 10.29 -7.31
CA PHE A 153 3.76 10.49 -5.98
C PHE A 153 3.32 9.17 -5.36
N TRP A 154 2.58 8.35 -6.11
CA TRP A 154 2.13 7.04 -5.61
C TRP A 154 3.30 6.11 -5.28
N SER A 155 4.39 6.10 -6.06
CA SER A 155 5.58 5.30 -5.74
C SER A 155 6.25 5.77 -4.44
N MET A 156 6.40 7.08 -4.22
CA MET A 156 6.95 7.60 -2.95
C MET A 156 6.05 7.21 -1.76
N LEU A 157 4.74 7.43 -1.88
CA LEU A 157 3.77 7.16 -0.81
C LEU A 157 3.65 5.66 -0.50
N LYS A 158 3.65 4.80 -1.52
CA LYS A 158 3.61 3.35 -1.33
C LYS A 158 4.89 2.82 -0.69
N LEU A 159 6.06 3.39 -1.01
CA LEU A 159 7.31 3.02 -0.33
C LEU A 159 7.31 3.48 1.13
N LEU A 160 6.85 4.71 1.41
CA LEU A 160 6.68 5.21 2.77
C LEU A 160 5.72 4.33 3.60
N ASP A 161 4.62 3.90 3.00
CA ASP A 161 3.65 3.00 3.63
C ASP A 161 4.24 1.63 3.97
N VAL A 162 5.08 1.07 3.09
CA VAL A 162 5.80 -0.18 3.37
C VAL A 162 6.77 -0.02 4.55
N LEU A 163 7.55 1.07 4.59
CA LEU A 163 8.44 1.37 5.72
C LEU A 163 7.66 1.51 7.04
N LEU A 164 6.50 2.19 7.00
CA LEU A 164 5.60 2.34 8.14
C LEU A 164 5.04 0.99 8.62
N GLN A 165 4.58 0.13 7.71
CA GLN A 165 4.05 -1.19 8.04
C GLN A 165 5.10 -2.10 8.64
N LEU A 166 6.34 -2.08 8.12
CA LEU A 166 7.45 -2.86 8.67
C LEU A 166 7.77 -2.45 10.12
N ASP A 167 7.80 -1.15 10.41
CA ASP A 167 8.05 -0.67 11.78
C ASP A 167 6.92 -1.08 12.71
N HIS A 168 5.67 -0.93 12.26
CA HIS A 168 4.51 -1.35 13.03
C HIS A 168 4.52 -2.87 13.32
N LEU A 169 4.79 -3.70 12.31
CA LEU A 169 4.89 -5.16 12.45
C LEU A 169 6.02 -5.58 13.39
N LYS A 170 7.20 -4.95 13.25
CA LYS A 170 8.34 -5.16 14.15
C LYS A 170 7.94 -4.91 15.61
N ASN A 171 7.25 -3.79 15.85
CA ASN A 171 6.85 -3.38 17.20
C ASN A 171 5.66 -4.19 17.75
N ALA A 172 4.81 -4.76 16.90
CA ALA A 172 3.68 -5.60 17.30
C ALA A 172 4.10 -7.00 17.79
N LYS A 173 5.30 -7.47 17.42
CA LYS A 173 5.75 -8.85 17.66
C LYS A 173 6.65 -8.97 18.88
N ALA A 174 6.06 -9.18 20.05
CA ALA A 174 6.80 -9.43 21.31
C ALA A 174 7.72 -10.67 21.28
N SER A 175 7.52 -11.61 20.35
CA SER A 175 8.41 -12.77 20.16
C SER A 175 9.81 -12.39 19.68
N ILE A 176 9.93 -11.32 18.89
CA ILE A 176 11.21 -10.89 18.30
C ILE A 176 12.23 -10.47 19.38
N PRO A 177 11.94 -9.51 20.28
CA PRO A 177 12.90 -9.13 21.32
C PRO A 177 13.21 -10.27 22.30
N ASN A 178 12.25 -11.18 22.53
CA ASN A 178 12.45 -12.37 23.36
C ASN A 178 13.45 -13.35 22.75
N ASP A 179 13.26 -13.70 21.47
CA ASP A 179 14.17 -14.58 20.74
C ASP A 179 15.56 -13.95 20.60
N PHE A 180 15.63 -12.64 20.31
CA PHE A 180 16.89 -11.90 20.25
C PHE A 180 17.64 -11.91 21.59
N SER A 181 16.93 -11.75 22.72
CA SER A 181 17.54 -11.82 24.05
C SER A 181 18.17 -13.19 24.34
N TRP A 182 17.53 -14.27 23.87
CA TRP A 182 18.11 -15.62 23.97
C TRP A 182 19.31 -15.80 23.06
N TYR A 183 19.22 -15.33 21.82
CA TYR A 183 20.33 -15.35 20.87
C TYR A 183 21.57 -14.64 21.42
N LYS A 184 21.44 -13.46 22.02
CA LYS A 184 22.56 -12.74 22.64
C LYS A 184 23.18 -13.51 23.82
N ARG A 185 22.35 -14.19 24.62
CA ARG A 185 22.82 -15.05 25.73
C ARG A 185 23.57 -16.27 25.22
N THR A 186 23.04 -16.97 24.22
CA THR A 186 23.68 -18.16 23.65
C THR A 186 24.95 -17.79 22.91
N PHE A 187 24.96 -16.68 22.16
CA PHE A 187 26.16 -16.11 21.55
C PHE A 187 27.29 -15.96 22.57
N THR A 188 27.01 -15.35 23.73
CA THR A 188 28.03 -15.14 24.77
C THR A 188 28.65 -16.45 25.29
N GLN A 189 27.89 -17.56 25.24
CA GLN A 189 28.39 -18.88 25.66
C GLN A 189 29.23 -19.55 24.56
N VAL A 190 28.89 -19.35 23.28
CA VAL A 190 29.52 -20.07 22.15
C VAL A 190 30.62 -19.27 21.44
N SER A 191 30.62 -17.94 21.57
CA SER A 191 31.50 -17.04 20.81
C SER A 191 32.97 -17.10 21.24
N SER A 192 33.28 -17.70 22.40
CA SER A 192 34.66 -17.79 22.91
C SER A 192 35.64 -18.50 21.94
N GLN A 193 35.11 -19.25 20.99
CA GLN A 193 35.87 -20.01 20.00
C GLN A 193 36.11 -19.23 18.69
N TRP A 194 35.56 -18.02 18.52
CA TRP A 194 35.50 -17.31 17.25
C TRP A 194 36.45 -16.11 17.20
N GLN A 195 37.12 -15.91 16.05
CA GLN A 195 38.14 -14.87 15.86
C GLN A 195 37.55 -13.45 15.73
N ASP A 196 36.38 -13.32 15.10
CA ASP A 196 35.71 -12.03 14.82
C ASP A 196 34.64 -11.66 15.87
N THR A 197 34.88 -11.98 17.14
CA THR A 197 33.86 -11.82 18.18
C THR A 197 33.47 -10.36 18.42
N ASP A 198 34.39 -9.40 18.25
CA ASP A 198 34.13 -7.99 18.56
C ASP A 198 33.25 -7.30 17.49
N THR A 199 33.47 -7.55 16.21
CA THR A 199 32.61 -7.02 15.13
C THR A 199 31.20 -7.61 15.19
N MET A 200 31.08 -8.91 15.47
CA MET A 200 29.79 -9.56 15.68
C MET A 200 29.03 -8.96 16.88
N ARG A 201 29.73 -8.51 17.92
CA ARG A 201 29.12 -7.81 19.07
C ARG A 201 28.61 -6.43 18.70
N GLU A 202 29.36 -5.68 17.89
CA GLU A 202 28.90 -4.38 17.38
C GLU A 202 27.63 -4.53 16.54
N GLU A 203 27.59 -5.48 15.59
CA GLU A 203 26.39 -5.76 14.80
C GLU A 203 25.19 -6.19 15.66
N LEU A 204 25.46 -6.97 16.72
CA LEU A 204 24.45 -7.36 17.71
C LEU A 204 23.89 -6.16 18.46
N ASP A 205 24.74 -5.23 18.89
CA ASP A 205 24.32 -4.04 19.62
C ASP A 205 23.52 -3.09 18.72
N ASP A 206 23.91 -2.93 17.45
CA ASP A 206 23.14 -2.18 16.45
C ASP A 206 21.76 -2.80 16.21
N LEU A 207 21.70 -4.13 16.06
CA LEU A 207 20.43 -4.85 15.91
C LEU A 207 19.57 -4.71 17.18
N GLN A 208 20.17 -4.73 18.37
CA GLN A 208 19.46 -4.51 19.63
C GLN A 208 18.80 -3.13 19.66
N ILE A 209 19.53 -2.08 19.26
CA ILE A 209 18.98 -0.72 19.19
C ILE A 209 17.81 -0.68 18.20
N PHE A 210 17.95 -1.28 17.03
CA PHE A 210 16.90 -1.35 16.02
C PHE A 210 15.62 -2.05 16.52
N LEU A 211 15.76 -3.20 17.20
CA LEU A 211 14.64 -4.00 17.68
C LEU A 211 13.95 -3.40 18.91
N SER A 212 14.71 -2.70 19.77
CA SER A 212 14.17 -2.09 21.00
C SER A 212 13.57 -0.69 20.79
N THR A 213 14.04 0.04 19.78
CA THR A 213 13.57 1.39 19.50
C THR A 213 12.25 1.34 18.74
N ARG A 214 11.18 1.87 19.33
CA ARG A 214 9.91 2.10 18.62
C ARG A 214 10.12 3.17 17.55
N TRP A 215 9.48 3.03 16.39
CA TRP A 215 9.61 3.96 15.26
C TRP A 215 11.03 4.05 14.65
N ALA A 216 11.89 3.05 14.86
CA ALA A 216 13.29 3.08 14.40
C ALA A 216 13.46 3.29 12.88
N ILE A 217 12.57 2.72 12.05
CA ILE A 217 12.64 2.85 10.59
C ILE A 217 12.28 4.27 10.19
N LEU A 218 11.23 4.82 10.79
CA LEU A 218 10.81 6.20 10.52
C LEU A 218 11.85 7.22 10.99
N LEU A 219 12.44 7.01 12.17
CA LEU A 219 13.52 7.86 12.68
C LEU A 219 14.75 7.84 11.77
N ASN A 220 15.08 6.67 11.20
CA ASN A 220 16.13 6.55 10.20
C ASN A 220 15.79 7.30 8.91
N LEU A 221 14.55 7.19 8.40
CA LEU A 221 14.11 8.00 7.26
C LEU A 221 14.22 9.49 7.52
N HIS A 222 13.81 9.95 8.70
CA HIS A 222 13.96 11.35 9.09
C HIS A 222 15.43 11.79 9.11
N ALA A 223 16.34 10.97 9.65
CA ALA A 223 17.78 11.25 9.62
C ALA A 223 18.32 11.35 8.18
N GLU A 224 17.89 10.48 7.28
CA GLU A 224 18.29 10.52 5.87
C GLU A 224 17.76 11.76 5.14
N MET A 225 16.52 12.18 5.38
CA MET A 225 15.97 13.42 4.82
C MET A 225 16.68 14.66 5.35
N PHE A 226 17.01 14.67 6.65
CA PHE A 226 17.79 15.75 7.24
C PHE A 226 19.19 15.84 6.61
N ARG A 227 19.82 14.70 6.32
CA ARG A 227 21.14 14.62 5.66
C ARG A 227 21.13 15.14 4.22
N THR A 228 20.07 14.86 3.45
CA THR A 228 19.96 15.35 2.07
C THR A 228 19.61 16.84 2.01
N ASN A 229 19.01 17.39 3.08
CA ASN A 229 18.53 18.77 3.21
C ASN A 229 17.46 19.11 2.15
N THR A 230 16.67 20.16 2.36
CA THR A 230 15.67 20.67 1.38
C THR A 230 14.50 19.75 1.02
N VAL A 231 14.13 18.74 1.83
CA VAL A 231 13.02 17.81 1.52
C VAL A 231 11.62 18.38 1.83
N GLU A 232 11.54 19.53 2.51
CA GLU A 232 10.29 20.09 3.02
C GLU A 232 9.25 20.43 1.94
N ASP A 233 9.68 20.97 0.80
CA ASP A 233 8.76 21.38 -0.26
C ASP A 233 7.99 20.19 -0.85
N ILE A 234 8.68 19.06 -1.07
CA ILE A 234 8.04 17.85 -1.59
C ILE A 234 7.15 17.20 -0.52
N LEU A 235 7.50 17.24 0.77
CA LEU A 235 6.61 16.77 1.84
C LEU A 235 5.28 17.52 1.84
N GLN A 236 5.31 18.85 1.68
CA GLN A 236 4.10 19.66 1.60
C GLN A 236 3.25 19.31 0.37
N VAL A 237 3.88 19.11 -0.79
CA VAL A 237 3.17 18.69 -2.01
C VAL A 237 2.53 17.31 -1.83
N LEU A 238 3.24 16.36 -1.20
CA LEU A 238 2.69 15.04 -0.88
C LEU A 238 1.51 15.12 0.08
N ILE A 239 1.56 15.98 1.10
CA ILE A 239 0.44 16.19 2.03
C ILE A 239 -0.77 16.76 1.29
N VAL A 240 -0.58 17.77 0.42
CA VAL A 240 -1.65 18.33 -0.40
C VAL A 240 -2.27 17.24 -1.27
N PHE A 241 -1.45 16.45 -1.97
CA PHE A 241 -1.90 15.34 -2.80
C PHE A 241 -2.70 14.31 -2.00
N CYS A 242 -2.23 13.91 -0.81
CA CYS A 242 -2.96 12.98 0.07
C CYS A 242 -4.31 13.54 0.50
N VAL A 243 -4.37 14.80 0.93
CA VAL A 243 -5.61 15.45 1.40
C VAL A 243 -6.60 15.61 0.26
N GLU A 244 -6.17 16.06 -0.91
CA GLU A 244 -7.03 16.21 -2.09
C GLU A 244 -7.53 14.86 -2.59
N SER A 245 -6.66 13.85 -2.65
CA SER A 245 -7.03 12.50 -3.07
C SER A 245 -8.06 11.86 -2.13
N LEU A 246 -7.95 12.11 -0.82
CA LEU A 246 -8.89 11.60 0.19
C LEU A 246 -10.24 12.35 0.16
N GLU A 247 -10.24 13.67 -0.06
CA GLU A 247 -11.47 14.46 -0.11
C GLU A 247 -12.25 14.27 -1.41
N LEU A 248 -11.55 14.05 -2.54
CA LEU A 248 -12.15 13.79 -3.84
C LEU A 248 -12.51 12.32 -4.08
N ASP A 249 -12.18 11.43 -3.13
CA ASP A 249 -12.30 9.97 -3.27
C ASP A 249 -11.63 9.44 -4.57
N PHE A 250 -10.44 9.98 -4.87
CA PHE A 250 -9.73 9.71 -6.13
C PHE A 250 -9.11 8.29 -6.18
N ALA A 251 -9.14 7.54 -5.08
CA ALA A 251 -8.60 6.20 -4.98
C ALA A 251 -9.58 5.17 -5.58
N LEU A 252 -9.18 4.52 -6.67
CA LEU A 252 -9.98 3.44 -7.26
C LEU A 252 -10.02 2.20 -6.35
N LEU A 253 -8.86 1.80 -5.81
CA LEU A 253 -8.73 0.62 -4.97
C LEU A 253 -8.69 0.98 -3.48
N PHE A 254 -9.41 0.23 -2.65
CA PHE A 254 -9.47 0.45 -1.21
C PHE A 254 -8.10 0.49 -0.52
N PRO A 255 -7.08 -0.32 -0.90
CA PRO A 255 -5.77 -0.25 -0.27
C PRO A 255 -5.08 1.08 -0.52
N GLU A 256 -5.39 1.77 -1.62
CA GLU A 256 -4.83 3.08 -1.96
C GLU A 256 -5.38 4.15 -1.02
N ARG A 257 -6.70 4.15 -0.77
CA ARG A 257 -7.30 5.00 0.26
C ARG A 257 -6.66 4.77 1.62
N HIS A 258 -6.52 3.51 2.03
CA HIS A 258 -5.91 3.17 3.33
C HIS A 258 -4.42 3.55 3.38
N THR A 259 -3.69 3.45 2.26
CA THR A 259 -2.30 3.91 2.15
C THR A 259 -2.21 5.40 2.47
N LEU A 260 -3.04 6.23 1.84
CA LEU A 260 -3.06 7.68 2.07
C LEU A 260 -3.37 8.01 3.55
N LEU A 261 -4.33 7.32 4.14
CA LEU A 261 -4.70 7.52 5.55
C LEU A 261 -3.59 7.11 6.53
N ARG A 262 -2.81 6.06 6.21
CA ARG A 262 -1.68 5.61 7.05
C ARG A 262 -0.48 6.54 6.97
N VAL A 263 -0.13 7.02 5.78
CA VAL A 263 1.06 7.86 5.57
C VAL A 263 0.84 9.33 5.94
N LEU A 264 -0.39 9.84 5.83
CA LEU A 264 -0.68 11.26 6.08
C LEU A 264 -0.28 11.75 7.48
N PRO A 265 -0.58 11.03 8.60
CA PRO A 265 -0.11 11.42 9.93
C PRO A 265 1.41 11.54 10.01
N VAL A 266 2.12 10.59 9.40
CA VAL A 266 3.58 10.54 9.37
C VAL A 266 4.15 11.72 8.57
N LEU A 267 3.60 11.99 7.38
CA LEU A 267 4.01 13.13 6.56
C LEU A 267 3.82 14.45 7.30
N VAL A 268 2.70 14.64 8.02
CA VAL A 268 2.45 15.85 8.81
C VAL A 268 3.49 16.02 9.91
N VAL A 269 3.88 14.95 10.60
CA VAL A 269 4.95 15.01 11.62
C VAL A 269 6.30 15.34 10.98
N LEU A 270 6.63 14.71 9.86
CA LEU A 270 7.90 14.95 9.15
C LEU A 270 7.99 16.39 8.62
N ALA A 271 6.91 16.94 8.06
CA ALA A 271 6.84 18.30 7.52
C ALA A 271 6.72 19.40 8.60
N THR A 272 6.71 19.02 9.88
CA THR A 272 6.69 19.94 11.03
C THR A 272 7.98 19.81 11.84
N SER A 273 9.09 19.58 11.14
CA SER A 273 10.41 19.46 11.73
C SER A 273 10.90 20.78 12.33
N SER A 274 10.35 21.93 11.92
CA SER A 274 10.60 23.28 12.45
C SER A 274 9.32 24.11 12.55
N GLU A 275 9.29 25.12 13.44
CA GLU A 275 8.15 26.04 13.59
C GLU A 275 7.80 26.75 12.26
N LYS A 276 8.83 27.20 11.52
CA LYS A 276 8.65 27.87 10.22
C LYS A 276 8.01 26.95 9.17
N GLU A 277 8.43 25.69 9.16
CA GLU A 277 7.92 24.68 8.24
C GLU A 277 6.47 24.35 8.58
N GLY A 278 6.15 24.20 9.87
CA GLY A 278 4.78 24.03 10.33
C GLY A 278 3.86 25.18 9.91
N GLU A 279 4.26 26.43 10.11
CA GLU A 279 3.49 27.58 9.62
C GLU A 279 3.29 27.55 8.10
N SER A 280 4.33 27.18 7.35
CA SER A 280 4.26 27.10 5.88
C SER A 280 3.31 26.00 5.40
N LEU A 281 3.33 24.83 6.07
CA LEU A 281 2.41 23.72 5.82
C LEU A 281 0.97 24.17 6.06
N TYR A 282 0.69 24.78 7.21
CA TYR A 282 -0.68 25.17 7.56
C TYR A 282 -1.24 26.33 6.74
N LYS A 283 -0.38 27.10 6.05
CA LYS A 283 -0.80 28.05 5.01
C LYS A 283 -1.29 27.34 3.75
N ARG A 284 -0.68 26.20 3.38
CA ARG A 284 -1.09 25.39 2.20
C ARG A 284 -2.27 24.48 2.51
N VAL A 285 -2.25 23.81 3.67
CA VAL A 285 -3.28 22.87 4.11
C VAL A 285 -3.85 23.31 5.44
N LYS A 286 -5.12 23.72 5.43
CA LYS A 286 -5.83 24.09 6.66
C LYS A 286 -5.85 22.92 7.63
N ILE A 287 -5.39 23.13 8.86
CA ILE A 287 -5.38 22.12 9.93
C ILE A 287 -6.76 21.48 10.17
N ASN A 288 -7.86 22.20 9.94
CA ASN A 288 -9.22 21.66 10.05
C ASN A 288 -9.51 20.54 9.05
N ARG A 289 -8.91 20.57 7.84
CA ARG A 289 -9.04 19.48 6.86
C ARG A 289 -8.39 18.20 7.40
N LEU A 290 -7.17 18.33 7.94
CA LEU A 290 -6.46 17.22 8.58
C LEU A 290 -7.24 16.65 9.77
N LEU A 291 -7.76 17.53 10.64
CA LEU A 291 -8.58 17.11 11.79
C LEU A 291 -9.82 16.34 11.35
N ASN A 292 -10.51 16.79 10.29
CA ASN A 292 -11.69 16.10 9.77
C ASN A 292 -11.33 14.71 9.21
N ILE A 293 -10.25 14.60 8.43
CA ILE A 293 -9.79 13.32 7.89
C ILE A 293 -9.48 12.34 9.04
N PHE A 294 -8.65 12.75 10.00
CA PHE A 294 -8.27 11.87 11.11
C PHE A 294 -9.42 11.55 12.05
N LYS A 295 -10.42 12.44 12.17
CA LYS A 295 -11.64 12.19 12.94
C LYS A 295 -12.56 11.20 12.22
N ASN A 296 -12.70 11.29 10.90
CA ASN A 296 -13.58 10.41 10.14
C ASN A 296 -13.08 8.95 10.13
N ASP A 297 -11.76 8.76 10.08
CA ASP A 297 -11.11 7.45 10.05
C ASP A 297 -10.20 7.22 11.28
N PRO A 298 -10.76 7.07 12.49
CA PRO A 298 -9.96 6.92 13.71
C PRO A 298 -9.18 5.59 13.78
N VAL A 299 -9.62 4.59 13.02
CA VAL A 299 -9.00 3.25 12.92
C VAL A 299 -8.88 2.86 11.44
N ILE A 300 -7.67 2.50 11.03
CA ILE A 300 -7.32 2.19 9.64
C ILE A 300 -6.73 0.79 9.56
N PRO A 301 -7.13 -0.04 8.58
CA PRO A 301 -6.47 -1.32 8.34
C PRO A 301 -4.98 -1.13 8.01
N ALA A 302 -4.10 -1.95 8.58
CA ALA A 302 -2.66 -1.86 8.34
C ALA A 302 -2.10 -3.14 7.69
N PHE A 303 -2.22 -4.26 8.38
CA PHE A 303 -1.86 -5.62 7.94
C PHE A 303 -3.00 -6.55 8.44
N PRO A 304 -3.25 -7.76 7.90
CA PRO A 304 -4.49 -8.56 8.10
C PRO A 304 -5.32 -8.33 9.38
N ASP A 305 -4.76 -8.64 10.54
CA ASP A 305 -5.36 -8.51 11.89
C ASP A 305 -4.83 -7.30 12.68
N LEU A 306 -3.99 -6.48 12.06
CA LEU A 306 -3.41 -5.27 12.64
C LEU A 306 -4.08 -4.01 12.12
N HIS A 307 -4.20 -3.03 13.01
CA HIS A 307 -4.79 -1.75 12.73
C HIS A 307 -3.85 -0.62 13.20
N LEU A 308 -3.97 0.52 12.54
CA LEU A 308 -3.31 1.77 12.92
C LEU A 308 -4.36 2.80 13.29
N SER A 309 -3.98 3.76 14.12
CA SER A 309 -4.81 4.92 14.43
C SER A 309 -4.02 6.20 14.17
N PRO A 310 -4.53 7.13 13.34
CA PRO A 310 -3.88 8.41 13.09
C PRO A 310 -3.54 9.15 14.39
N ALA A 311 -4.50 9.23 15.31
CA ALA A 311 -4.31 9.90 16.60
C ALA A 311 -3.21 9.23 17.43
N ALA A 312 -3.14 7.89 17.47
CA ALA A 312 -2.09 7.17 18.19
C ALA A 312 -0.71 7.42 17.56
N ILE A 313 -0.59 7.39 16.23
CA ILE A 313 0.66 7.69 15.51
C ILE A 313 1.15 9.09 15.89
N LEU A 314 0.29 10.11 15.80
CA LEU A 314 0.66 11.50 16.11
C LEU A 314 1.13 11.65 17.57
N LYS A 315 0.43 11.01 18.51
CA LYS A 315 0.78 11.04 19.95
C LYS A 315 2.10 10.36 20.23
N GLU A 316 2.32 9.16 19.69
CA GLU A 316 3.58 8.44 19.91
C GLU A 316 4.78 9.18 19.30
N LEU A 317 4.62 9.70 18.09
CA LEU A 317 5.67 10.45 17.41
C LEU A 317 5.97 11.80 18.07
N SER A 318 5.02 12.41 18.78
CA SER A 318 5.27 13.68 19.49
C SER A 318 6.42 13.62 20.49
N SER A 319 6.73 12.43 21.03
CA SER A 319 7.87 12.23 21.95
C SER A 319 9.23 12.29 21.25
N TYR A 320 9.28 12.00 19.95
CA TYR A 320 10.49 12.03 19.14
C TYR A 320 10.67 13.36 18.39
N PHE A 321 9.57 14.05 18.08
CA PHE A 321 9.56 15.28 17.28
C PHE A 321 9.14 16.48 18.14
N GLN A 322 10.11 17.11 18.81
CA GLN A 322 9.87 18.21 19.75
C GLN A 322 9.07 19.37 19.13
N ASN A 323 9.33 19.73 17.88
CA ASN A 323 8.63 20.83 17.22
C ASN A 323 7.15 20.50 16.93
N PHE A 324 6.85 19.23 16.62
CA PHE A 324 5.48 18.76 16.49
C PHE A 324 4.73 18.68 17.83
N SER A 325 5.43 18.50 18.95
CA SER A 325 4.80 18.43 20.29
C SER A 325 4.01 19.68 20.68
N SER A 326 4.31 20.82 20.05
CA SER A 326 3.58 22.08 20.19
C SER A 326 2.17 22.07 19.55
N GLN A 327 1.87 21.11 18.68
CA GLN A 327 0.62 21.03 17.91
C GLN A 327 -0.53 20.41 18.72
N THR A 328 -0.93 21.10 19.80
CA THR A 328 -1.93 20.61 20.76
C THR A 328 -3.24 20.17 20.09
N ARG A 329 -3.70 20.87 19.03
CA ARG A 329 -4.96 20.55 18.36
C ARG A 329 -4.99 19.16 17.71
N LEU A 330 -3.88 18.73 17.11
CA LEU A 330 -3.76 17.41 16.51
C LEU A 330 -3.56 16.33 17.59
N LEU A 331 -2.83 16.66 18.66
CA LEU A 331 -2.57 15.76 19.78
C LEU A 331 -3.79 15.55 20.69
N THR A 332 -4.78 16.44 20.66
CA THR A 332 -6.06 16.27 21.37
C THR A 332 -7.03 15.31 20.70
N LEU A 333 -6.72 14.80 19.50
CA LEU A 333 -7.58 13.79 18.85
C LEU A 333 -7.67 12.53 19.71
N PRO A 334 -8.87 11.97 19.91
CA PRO A 334 -9.04 10.78 20.72
C PRO A 334 -8.43 9.57 20.01
N ALA A 335 -7.57 8.86 20.72
CA ALA A 335 -7.15 7.53 20.31
C ALA A 335 -8.36 6.56 20.41
N PRO A 336 -8.35 5.38 19.77
CA PRO A 336 -9.53 4.52 19.69
C PRO A 336 -10.13 4.16 21.07
N HIS A 337 -9.27 3.98 22.08
CA HIS A 337 -9.66 3.67 23.46
C HIS A 337 -10.14 4.88 24.28
N GLU A 338 -9.93 6.11 23.78
CA GLU A 338 -10.32 7.37 24.44
C GLU A 338 -11.64 7.96 23.87
N ILE A 339 -12.18 7.36 22.80
CA ILE A 339 -13.42 7.82 22.16
C ILE A 339 -14.58 7.68 23.14
N LEU A 340 -15.34 8.77 23.33
CA LEU A 340 -16.48 8.81 24.26
C LEU A 340 -17.61 7.87 23.81
N PRO A 341 -18.41 7.31 24.75
CA PRO A 341 -19.50 6.38 24.42
C PRO A 341 -20.55 6.91 23.43
N ARG A 342 -20.79 8.24 23.40
CA ARG A 342 -21.72 8.85 22.45
C ARG A 342 -21.18 8.83 21.02
N GLU A 343 -19.94 9.27 20.82
CA GLU A 343 -19.28 9.23 19.51
C GLU A 343 -19.04 7.79 19.05
N LEU A 344 -18.87 6.87 20.01
CA LEU A 344 -18.71 5.45 19.74
C LEU A 344 -19.87 4.86 18.94
N GLN A 345 -21.11 5.26 19.25
CA GLN A 345 -22.28 4.76 18.54
C GLN A 345 -22.29 5.21 17.07
N ASP A 346 -21.85 6.44 16.81
CA ASP A 346 -21.76 6.98 15.44
C ASP A 346 -20.66 6.26 14.64
N TYR A 347 -19.49 6.00 15.25
CA TYR A 347 -18.46 5.19 14.59
C TYR A 347 -18.87 3.73 14.41
N GLN A 348 -19.57 3.12 15.37
CA GLN A 348 -20.11 1.77 15.18
C GLN A 348 -21.07 1.73 13.99
N ARG A 349 -21.94 2.73 13.84
CA ARG A 349 -22.81 2.84 12.66
C ARG A 349 -21.99 2.96 11.36
N HIS A 350 -20.90 3.70 11.41
CA HIS A 350 -20.00 3.88 10.27
C HIS A 350 -19.25 2.59 9.87
N TYR A 351 -18.63 1.89 10.82
CA TYR A 351 -17.75 0.75 10.55
C TYR A 351 -18.50 -0.60 10.41
N LEU A 352 -19.64 -0.78 11.07
CA LEU A 352 -20.35 -2.06 11.04
C LEU A 352 -21.14 -2.24 9.74
N ILE A 353 -20.82 -3.30 9.00
CA ILE A 353 -21.42 -3.66 7.71
C ILE A 353 -22.94 -3.82 7.81
N LEU A 354 -23.45 -4.24 8.98
CA LEU A 354 -24.89 -4.38 9.25
C LEU A 354 -25.68 -3.13 8.84
N ASN A 355 -25.16 -1.94 9.12
CA ASN A 355 -25.84 -0.67 8.83
C ASN A 355 -25.84 -0.30 7.34
N HIS A 356 -25.05 -1.00 6.54
CA HIS A 356 -24.83 -0.70 5.12
C HIS A 356 -25.32 -1.80 4.20
N MET A 357 -25.69 -2.96 4.76
CA MET A 357 -26.13 -4.13 4.02
C MET A 357 -27.31 -3.84 3.09
N GLY A 358 -28.25 -3.01 3.53
CA GLY A 358 -29.39 -2.59 2.70
C GLY A 358 -28.95 -1.84 1.44
N THR A 359 -28.07 -0.85 1.61
CA THR A 359 -27.49 -0.07 0.50
C THR A 359 -26.65 -0.95 -0.41
N ILE A 360 -25.79 -1.81 0.14
CA ILE A 360 -24.92 -2.71 -0.65
C ILE A 360 -25.76 -3.65 -1.52
N ARG A 361 -26.86 -4.21 -1.00
CA ARG A 361 -27.75 -5.08 -1.79
C ARG A 361 -28.44 -4.31 -2.91
N ALA A 362 -28.93 -3.11 -2.63
CA ALA A 362 -29.56 -2.26 -3.64
C ALA A 362 -28.57 -1.86 -4.75
N GLU A 363 -27.35 -1.44 -4.39
CA GLU A 363 -26.27 -1.13 -5.34
C GLU A 363 -25.90 -2.35 -6.18
N HIS A 364 -25.79 -3.53 -5.55
CA HIS A 364 -25.50 -4.78 -6.25
C HIS A 364 -26.58 -5.15 -7.27
N ASP A 365 -27.85 -5.14 -6.88
CA ASP A 365 -28.94 -5.54 -7.76
C ASP A 365 -29.09 -4.58 -8.95
N ASP A 366 -28.97 -3.28 -8.70
CA ASP A 366 -28.95 -2.26 -9.75
C ASP A 366 -27.78 -2.44 -10.72
N PHE A 367 -26.56 -2.62 -10.19
CA PHE A 367 -25.37 -2.88 -11.00
C PHE A 367 -25.51 -4.14 -11.85
N SER A 368 -25.92 -5.27 -11.27
CA SER A 368 -26.05 -6.54 -11.99
C SER A 368 -27.05 -6.45 -13.15
N ILE A 369 -28.16 -5.73 -12.98
CA ILE A 369 -29.14 -5.51 -14.05
C ILE A 369 -28.52 -4.67 -15.16
N ARG A 370 -27.86 -3.55 -14.83
CA ARG A 370 -27.23 -2.67 -15.81
C ARG A 370 -26.08 -3.36 -16.55
N PHE A 371 -25.23 -4.10 -15.83
CA PHE A 371 -24.13 -4.85 -16.42
C PHE A 371 -24.63 -5.94 -17.38
N ALA A 372 -25.65 -6.72 -16.98
CA ALA A 372 -26.27 -7.71 -17.86
C ALA A 372 -26.87 -7.07 -19.13
N SER A 373 -27.53 -5.91 -18.99
CA SER A 373 -28.08 -5.16 -20.12
C SER A 373 -26.97 -4.67 -21.07
N ALA A 374 -25.92 -4.06 -20.55
CA ALA A 374 -24.78 -3.59 -21.33
C ALA A 374 -24.05 -4.76 -22.03
N MET A 375 -23.97 -5.91 -21.37
CA MET A 375 -23.42 -7.12 -21.95
C MET A 375 -24.22 -7.64 -23.14
N ASN A 376 -25.55 -7.64 -23.04
CA ASN A 376 -26.41 -7.99 -24.15
C ASN A 376 -26.22 -7.01 -25.33
N GLN A 377 -26.09 -5.70 -25.06
CA GLN A 377 -25.79 -4.71 -26.11
C GLN A 377 -24.44 -4.98 -26.78
N MET A 378 -23.41 -5.36 -26.02
CA MET A 378 -22.09 -5.72 -26.55
C MET A 378 -22.14 -6.99 -27.42
N ILE A 379 -22.92 -8.00 -27.03
CA ILE A 379 -23.14 -9.22 -27.83
C ILE A 379 -23.85 -8.88 -29.14
N MET A 380 -24.90 -8.06 -29.09
CA MET A 380 -25.61 -7.59 -30.27
C MET A 380 -24.69 -6.84 -31.23
N LEU A 381 -23.82 -5.97 -30.70
CA LEU A 381 -22.81 -5.23 -31.47
C LEU A 381 -21.87 -6.19 -32.22
N LYS A 382 -21.42 -7.28 -31.59
CA LYS A 382 -20.53 -8.27 -32.21
C LYS A 382 -21.22 -9.07 -33.34
N SER A 383 -22.54 -9.21 -33.27
CA SER A 383 -23.33 -9.98 -34.24
C SER A 383 -23.84 -9.17 -35.43
N SER A 384 -23.73 -7.83 -35.39
CA SER A 384 -24.26 -6.96 -36.43
C SER A 384 -23.14 -6.54 -37.40
N ASP A 385 -23.26 -6.94 -38.66
CA ASP A 385 -22.45 -6.39 -39.75
C ASP A 385 -22.99 -5.01 -40.16
N GLY A 386 -22.11 -4.00 -40.30
CA GLY A 386 -22.45 -2.69 -40.86
C GLY A 386 -23.01 -1.64 -39.87
N VAL A 387 -22.58 -1.71 -38.60
CA VAL A 387 -23.03 -0.81 -37.53
C VAL A 387 -22.44 0.61 -37.65
N ASP A 388 -23.25 1.63 -37.34
CA ASP A 388 -22.82 3.02 -37.20
C ASP A 388 -21.68 3.17 -36.17
N ASN A 389 -20.58 3.84 -36.58
CA ASN A 389 -19.37 3.99 -35.75
C ASN A 389 -19.66 4.73 -34.45
N ASP A 390 -20.60 5.68 -34.45
CA ASP A 390 -20.96 6.44 -33.25
C ASP A 390 -21.70 5.56 -32.24
N TRP A 391 -22.68 4.76 -32.67
CA TRP A 391 -23.39 3.82 -31.79
C TRP A 391 -22.45 2.72 -31.23
N SER A 392 -21.48 2.26 -32.03
CA SER A 392 -20.44 1.32 -31.58
C SER A 392 -19.54 1.95 -30.50
N ARG A 393 -19.16 3.21 -30.66
CA ARG A 393 -18.36 3.95 -29.66
C ARG A 393 -19.15 4.12 -28.37
N ASP A 394 -20.42 4.50 -28.44
CA ASP A 394 -21.24 4.75 -27.26
C ASP A 394 -21.48 3.48 -26.44
N ILE A 395 -21.72 2.33 -27.10
CA ILE A 395 -21.84 1.03 -26.40
C ILE A 395 -20.53 0.64 -25.72
N LYS A 396 -19.39 0.84 -26.38
CA LYS A 396 -18.07 0.54 -25.79
C LYS A 396 -17.74 1.47 -24.61
N GLY A 397 -18.05 2.76 -24.74
CA GLY A 397 -17.90 3.74 -23.66
C GLY A 397 -18.77 3.39 -22.45
N ASN A 398 -20.05 3.11 -22.67
CA ASN A 398 -20.96 2.67 -21.60
C ASN A 398 -20.47 1.38 -20.93
N MET A 399 -19.96 0.41 -21.68
CA MET A 399 -19.37 -0.79 -21.10
C MET A 399 -18.13 -0.48 -20.25
N TYR A 400 -17.25 0.41 -20.72
CA TYR A 400 -16.09 0.86 -19.96
C TYR A 400 -16.50 1.49 -18.62
N ASP A 401 -17.46 2.42 -18.64
CA ASP A 401 -17.94 3.10 -17.44
C ASP A 401 -18.54 2.11 -16.44
N ILE A 402 -19.35 1.15 -16.90
CA ILE A 402 -19.93 0.12 -16.04
C ILE A 402 -18.83 -0.78 -15.45
N VAL A 403 -17.80 -1.16 -16.21
CA VAL A 403 -16.69 -1.97 -15.68
C VAL A 403 -15.92 -1.20 -14.60
N VAL A 404 -15.64 0.08 -14.81
CA VAL A 404 -14.99 0.95 -13.82
C VAL A 404 -15.83 1.06 -12.55
N GLU A 405 -17.13 1.29 -12.69
CA GLU A 405 -18.08 1.30 -11.56
C GLU A 405 -18.07 -0.03 -10.81
N GLY A 406 -18.04 -1.15 -11.52
CA GLY A 406 -17.96 -2.49 -10.93
C GLY A 406 -16.71 -2.65 -10.06
N PHE A 407 -15.55 -2.19 -10.53
CA PHE A 407 -14.33 -2.17 -9.72
C PHE A 407 -14.43 -1.25 -8.50
N GLN A 408 -15.04 -0.07 -8.64
CA GLN A 408 -15.27 0.86 -7.53
C GLN A 408 -16.19 0.25 -6.46
N LEU A 409 -17.27 -0.43 -6.86
CA LEU A 409 -18.19 -1.11 -5.94
C LEU A 409 -17.49 -2.26 -5.21
N LEU A 410 -16.79 -3.14 -5.93
CA LEU A 410 -16.01 -4.22 -5.34
C LEU A 410 -14.97 -3.69 -4.35
N SER A 411 -14.24 -2.65 -4.75
CA SER A 411 -13.24 -1.97 -3.94
C SER A 411 -13.87 -1.43 -2.65
N ARG A 412 -14.96 -0.67 -2.74
CA ARG A 412 -15.67 -0.10 -1.59
C ARG A 412 -16.20 -1.16 -0.64
N TRP A 413 -16.86 -2.20 -1.15
CA TRP A 413 -17.41 -3.27 -0.32
C TRP A 413 -16.31 -4.10 0.35
N THR A 414 -15.22 -4.37 -0.36
CA THR A 414 -14.05 -5.06 0.21
C THR A 414 -13.41 -4.19 1.29
N GLY A 415 -13.16 -2.91 1.01
CA GLY A 415 -12.62 -1.95 1.95
C GLY A 415 -13.40 -1.89 3.26
N ARG A 416 -14.74 -1.90 3.18
CA ARG A 416 -15.60 -1.93 4.37
C ARG A 416 -15.44 -3.17 5.24
N ILE A 417 -15.17 -4.33 4.64
CA ILE A 417 -14.85 -5.55 5.41
C ILE A 417 -13.57 -5.34 6.20
N TRP A 418 -12.53 -4.84 5.54
CA TRP A 418 -11.24 -4.54 6.18
C TRP A 418 -11.37 -3.50 7.29
N GLU A 419 -12.11 -2.42 7.03
CA GLU A 419 -12.39 -1.35 8.00
C GLU A 419 -13.15 -1.88 9.21
N GLN A 420 -14.17 -2.74 9.00
CA GLN A 420 -14.88 -3.39 10.10
C GLN A 420 -13.95 -4.29 10.92
N CYS A 421 -13.11 -5.10 10.26
CA CYS A 421 -12.15 -5.97 10.95
C CYS A 421 -11.20 -5.13 11.81
N ALA A 422 -10.59 -4.09 11.24
CA ALA A 422 -9.70 -3.18 11.97
C ALA A 422 -10.40 -2.52 13.17
N TRP A 423 -11.65 -2.07 12.98
CA TRP A 423 -12.47 -1.50 14.05
C TRP A 423 -12.71 -2.49 15.19
N LYS A 424 -13.07 -3.74 14.88
CA LYS A 424 -13.28 -4.79 15.88
C LYS A 424 -11.99 -5.14 16.63
N PHE A 425 -10.89 -5.38 15.91
CA PHE A 425 -9.58 -5.68 16.52
C PHE A 425 -9.03 -4.54 17.39
N SER A 426 -9.43 -3.30 17.14
CA SER A 426 -9.06 -2.16 18.00
C SER A 426 -9.77 -2.15 19.36
N ARG A 427 -10.80 -3.00 19.54
CA ARG A 427 -11.70 -2.99 20.69
C ARG A 427 -12.11 -4.42 21.09
N PRO A 428 -11.17 -5.23 21.61
CA PRO A 428 -11.52 -6.54 22.15
C PRO A 428 -12.56 -6.40 23.26
N CYS A 429 -13.61 -7.21 23.19
CA CYS A 429 -14.71 -7.15 24.14
C CYS A 429 -14.20 -7.38 25.57
N LYS A 430 -14.67 -6.60 26.55
CA LYS A 430 -14.21 -6.72 27.95
C LYS A 430 -15.03 -7.70 28.77
N GLU A 431 -16.27 -7.99 28.38
CA GLU A 431 -17.20 -8.85 29.12
C GLU A 431 -17.76 -9.96 28.21
N PRO A 432 -17.77 -11.23 28.66
CA PRO A 432 -18.44 -12.28 27.90
C PRO A 432 -19.95 -12.00 27.85
N PRO A 433 -20.65 -12.36 26.74
CA PRO A 433 -22.10 -12.43 26.78
C PRO A 433 -22.53 -13.32 27.93
N ILE A 434 -23.52 -12.85 28.70
CA ILE A 434 -24.22 -13.69 29.66
C ILE A 434 -25.07 -14.67 28.82
N SER A 435 -24.46 -15.75 28.35
CA SER A 435 -25.17 -16.91 27.86
C SER A 435 -25.33 -17.87 29.04
N ASP A 436 -26.59 -18.12 29.40
CA ASP A 436 -26.99 -19.12 30.38
C ASP A 436 -26.50 -20.51 29.96
N SER A 437 -25.32 -20.93 30.42
CA SER A 437 -25.04 -22.28 30.93
C SER A 437 -23.55 -22.51 31.22
N GLN A 438 -23.33 -22.94 32.47
CA GLN A 438 -22.18 -23.71 32.97
C GLN A 438 -20.82 -23.02 33.11
N GLN A 439 -20.58 -22.66 34.38
CA GLN A 439 -19.31 -22.68 35.10
C GLN A 439 -18.19 -23.49 34.42
N ASN A 440 -17.17 -22.79 33.94
CA ASN A 440 -15.77 -23.03 34.28
C ASN A 440 -15.00 -21.73 34.05
N SER A 441 -14.19 -21.33 35.02
CA SER A 441 -13.35 -20.13 34.96
C SER A 441 -12.22 -20.32 33.94
N THR A 442 -12.53 -20.20 32.65
CA THR A 442 -11.53 -20.08 31.58
C THR A 442 -11.28 -18.61 31.31
N THR A 443 -10.06 -18.16 31.54
CA THR A 443 -9.55 -16.88 31.06
C THR A 443 -9.67 -16.84 29.54
N PHE A 444 -10.72 -16.21 29.01
CA PHE A 444 -10.85 -15.97 27.58
C PHE A 444 -9.73 -15.03 27.11
N PHE A 445 -8.92 -15.48 26.16
CA PHE A 445 -7.90 -14.66 25.52
C PHE A 445 -8.56 -13.56 24.68
N ASP A 446 -7.96 -12.38 24.57
CA ASP A 446 -8.54 -11.24 23.83
C ASP A 446 -8.91 -11.60 22.38
N TYR A 447 -8.16 -12.50 21.76
CA TYR A 447 -8.44 -13.04 20.43
C TYR A 447 -9.70 -13.93 20.35
N GLU A 448 -9.97 -14.73 21.39
CA GLU A 448 -11.23 -15.50 21.47
C GLU A 448 -12.42 -14.58 21.74
N LYS A 449 -12.20 -13.43 22.38
CA LYS A 449 -13.25 -12.41 22.51
C LYS A 449 -13.51 -11.74 21.15
N ASP A 450 -12.47 -11.46 20.37
CA ASP A 450 -12.62 -10.91 19.00
C ASP A 450 -13.37 -11.87 18.06
N LEU A 451 -13.13 -13.18 18.18
CA LEU A 451 -13.81 -14.23 17.41
C LEU A 451 -15.22 -14.54 17.94
N ASN A 452 -15.41 -14.64 19.26
CA ASN A 452 -16.71 -14.90 19.88
C ASN A 452 -17.64 -13.67 19.83
N ILE A 453 -17.17 -12.47 19.48
CA ILE A 453 -18.03 -11.35 19.05
C ILE A 453 -18.82 -11.69 17.78
N ALA A 454 -18.43 -12.73 17.01
CA ALA A 454 -19.29 -13.25 15.93
C ALA A 454 -20.55 -13.97 16.47
N ASP A 455 -20.49 -14.55 17.68
CA ASP A 455 -21.58 -15.31 18.31
C ASP A 455 -22.16 -14.63 19.58
N GLY A 456 -21.55 -13.54 20.06
CA GLY A 456 -21.68 -13.09 21.45
C GLY A 456 -22.03 -11.63 21.66
N ASP A 457 -22.34 -10.86 20.62
CA ASP A 457 -23.28 -9.76 20.81
C ASP A 457 -24.67 -10.40 20.77
N PRO A 458 -25.50 -10.35 21.84
CA PRO A 458 -26.92 -10.66 21.70
C PRO A 458 -27.54 -9.51 20.92
N ILE A 459 -27.35 -9.54 19.60
CA ILE A 459 -28.14 -8.81 18.64
C ILE A 459 -29.54 -9.40 18.79
N PRO A 460 -30.59 -8.63 19.14
CA PRO A 460 -31.97 -9.12 19.14
C PRO A 460 -32.43 -9.59 17.76
N ASP A 461 -31.61 -9.30 16.75
CA ASP A 461 -31.69 -9.81 15.40
C ASP A 461 -30.38 -10.52 15.05
N GLU A 462 -30.29 -11.82 15.33
CA GLU A 462 -29.49 -12.77 14.54
C GLU A 462 -29.96 -12.74 13.07
N VAL A 463 -29.86 -11.60 12.39
CA VAL A 463 -29.69 -11.65 10.95
C VAL A 463 -28.27 -12.12 10.78
N LYS A 464 -28.15 -13.42 10.50
CA LYS A 464 -27.09 -14.04 9.70
C LYS A 464 -26.62 -13.08 8.61
N VAL A 465 -25.79 -12.10 8.94
CA VAL A 465 -24.95 -11.42 7.97
C VAL A 465 -23.80 -12.38 7.74
N ASN A 466 -24.15 -13.41 6.98
CA ASN A 466 -23.22 -14.34 6.39
C ASN A 466 -22.23 -13.50 5.57
N LEU A 467 -21.03 -13.26 6.11
CA LEU A 467 -19.83 -13.03 5.29
C LEU A 467 -19.71 -14.13 4.20
N HIS A 468 -20.24 -15.32 4.50
CA HIS A 468 -20.52 -16.43 3.56
C HIS A 468 -21.50 -16.12 2.41
N MET A 469 -22.25 -15.01 2.42
CA MET A 469 -23.14 -14.60 1.34
C MET A 469 -22.57 -13.39 0.60
N LEU A 470 -21.94 -12.45 1.31
CA LEU A 470 -21.29 -11.28 0.69
C LEU A 470 -20.11 -11.69 -0.22
N GLY A 471 -19.27 -12.64 0.24
CA GLY A 471 -18.18 -13.17 -0.58
C GLY A 471 -18.69 -13.89 -1.83
N PRO A 472 -19.46 -14.99 -1.72
CA PRO A 472 -19.91 -15.78 -2.85
C PRO A 472 -20.95 -15.12 -3.77
N LEU A 473 -21.91 -14.34 -3.26
CA LEU A 473 -23.03 -13.83 -4.06
C LEU A 473 -22.83 -12.40 -4.57
N VAL A 474 -21.98 -11.60 -3.91
CA VAL A 474 -21.80 -10.18 -4.24
C VAL A 474 -20.40 -9.96 -4.80
N LEU A 475 -19.36 -10.31 -4.05
CA LEU A 475 -17.96 -10.08 -4.47
C LEU A 475 -17.49 -11.06 -5.57
N ASN A 476 -17.71 -12.37 -5.37
CA ASN A 476 -17.32 -13.41 -6.32
C ASN A 476 -18.23 -13.46 -7.55
N ARG A 477 -19.47 -13.00 -7.42
CA ARG A 477 -20.41 -12.89 -8.54
C ARG A 477 -20.03 -11.71 -9.42
N VAL A 478 -19.94 -10.50 -8.88
CA VAL A 478 -19.53 -9.31 -9.65
C VAL A 478 -18.10 -9.46 -10.13
N GLY A 479 -17.17 -9.89 -9.27
CA GLY A 479 -15.78 -10.14 -9.65
C GLY A 479 -15.65 -11.27 -10.68
N GLY A 480 -16.43 -12.34 -10.55
CA GLY A 480 -16.49 -13.43 -11.52
C GLY A 480 -17.13 -13.03 -12.84
N GLU A 481 -18.18 -12.21 -12.82
CA GLU A 481 -18.82 -11.64 -14.00
C GLU A 481 -17.84 -10.72 -14.74
N VAL A 482 -17.22 -9.75 -14.06
CA VAL A 482 -16.21 -8.87 -14.66
C VAL A 482 -15.01 -9.67 -15.19
N HIS A 483 -14.49 -10.63 -14.42
CA HIS A 483 -13.33 -11.43 -14.81
C HIS A 483 -13.60 -12.39 -15.98
N ARG A 484 -14.78 -13.03 -16.03
CA ARG A 484 -15.16 -13.95 -17.12
C ARG A 484 -15.40 -13.25 -18.46
N THR A 485 -15.51 -11.94 -18.46
CA THR A 485 -15.97 -11.21 -19.64
C THR A 485 -14.85 -10.87 -20.63
N ASP A 486 -13.56 -11.17 -20.31
CA ASP A 486 -12.40 -10.88 -21.18
C ASP A 486 -12.51 -9.49 -21.85
N ILE A 487 -13.01 -8.50 -21.09
CA ILE A 487 -13.14 -7.12 -21.58
C ILE A 487 -11.75 -6.52 -21.47
N VAL A 488 -10.89 -6.85 -22.43
CA VAL A 488 -9.78 -5.97 -22.75
C VAL A 488 -10.43 -4.74 -23.36
N ALA A 489 -10.60 -3.69 -22.55
CA ALA A 489 -10.98 -2.36 -23.03
C ALA A 489 -9.82 -1.78 -23.85
N VAL A 490 -9.54 -2.40 -25.01
CA VAL A 490 -8.71 -1.81 -26.05
C VAL A 490 -9.66 -1.03 -26.93
N ASP A 491 -9.66 0.29 -26.74
CA ASP A 491 -10.13 1.18 -27.77
C ASP A 491 -9.27 0.99 -29.02
N LYS A 492 -9.79 0.24 -30.01
CA LYS A 492 -9.19 0.09 -31.35
C LYS A 492 -9.63 1.22 -32.29
N SER A 493 -9.86 2.44 -31.80
CA SER A 493 -10.14 3.59 -32.67
C SER A 493 -8.86 4.26 -33.18
N ALA A 494 -8.03 3.50 -33.90
CA ALA A 494 -7.11 4.06 -34.89
C ALA A 494 -7.57 3.54 -36.27
N PRO A 495 -7.87 4.41 -37.24
CA PRO A 495 -8.47 3.98 -38.50
C PRO A 495 -7.46 3.17 -39.32
N GLY A 496 -7.70 1.87 -39.46
CA GLY A 496 -6.96 1.02 -40.38
C GLY A 496 -7.17 1.48 -41.82
N ARG A 497 -6.19 2.19 -42.39
CA ARG A 497 -6.15 2.47 -43.82
C ARG A 497 -5.84 1.16 -44.57
N ARG A 498 -6.82 0.77 -45.42
CA ARG A 498 -6.74 -0.05 -46.63
C ARG A 498 -6.06 -1.43 -46.51
N GLY A 499 -6.92 -2.46 -46.47
CA GLY A 499 -6.54 -3.76 -47.03
C GLY A 499 -6.28 -3.62 -48.53
N VAL A 500 -5.10 -4.01 -48.97
CA VAL A 500 -4.80 -4.26 -50.38
C VAL A 500 -4.97 -5.76 -50.61
N GLU A 501 -6.00 -6.11 -51.37
CA GLU A 501 -6.13 -7.43 -52.00
C GLU A 501 -4.93 -7.63 -52.93
N LEU A 502 -4.02 -8.55 -52.59
CA LEU A 502 -3.04 -9.08 -53.53
C LEU A 502 -3.45 -10.49 -53.94
N GLY A 503 -4.25 -10.52 -55.01
CA GLY A 503 -4.46 -11.72 -55.79
C GLY A 503 -3.28 -11.99 -56.74
N LYS A 504 -2.96 -13.29 -56.84
CA LYS A 504 -2.39 -14.02 -57.99
C LYS A 504 -0.87 -14.02 -58.25
N GLU A 505 -0.44 -15.25 -58.52
CA GLU A 505 0.70 -15.71 -59.33
C GLU A 505 2.09 -15.72 -58.68
N LEU A 506 2.33 -16.82 -57.95
CA LEU A 506 3.66 -17.42 -57.85
C LEU A 506 4.01 -18.14 -59.17
N PRO A 507 5.23 -17.95 -59.69
CA PRO A 507 5.98 -19.07 -60.22
C PRO A 507 7.26 -19.27 -59.40
N LYS A 508 7.49 -20.53 -59.01
CA LYS A 508 8.80 -21.07 -58.61
C LYS A 508 9.66 -21.28 -59.87
N PRO A 509 10.99 -21.44 -59.77
CA PRO A 509 11.87 -21.31 -58.61
C PRO A 509 12.69 -20.00 -58.60
#